data_AF-A0A944MZU4-F1
#
_entry.id   AF-A0A944MZU4-F1
#
_cell.length_a   1.000
_cell.length_b   1.000
_cell.length_c   1.000
_cell.angle_alpha   90.00
_cell.angle_beta   90.00
_cell.angle_gamma   90.00
#
_symmetry.space_group_name_H-M   'P 1'
#
loop_
_entity.id
_entity.type
_entity.pdbx_description
1 polymer ?
#
loop_
_entity_poly.entity_id
_entity_poly.type
_entity_poly.pdbx_seq_one_letter_code
_entity_poly.pdbx_strand_id
1 'polypeptide(L)'
;MGADVVVPAEFETALSLFERVLGIYDVPEEKIDDLVDQLRLENYGFLRSGVRRQTIQSIDGPDIHDQLGRCRISQRSVVVGQTIGELDVRAKTGVTIIAIQRRNQQIRNPGPDLQLQIGDEVSFVGSRSERTAANKLFLLTSRNTE
;
A
#
# COMPACT_ATOMS: atom_id res chain seq x y z
N MET A 1 5.26 14.92 26.21
CA MET A 1 5.75 15.11 24.82
C MET A 1 6.88 14.12 24.62
N GLY A 2 6.61 13.01 23.93
CA GLY A 2 7.59 11.97 23.62
C GLY A 2 6.94 11.06 22.58
N ALA A 3 7.63 10.82 21.47
CA ALA A 3 7.06 10.11 20.33
C ALA A 3 6.73 8.65 20.69
N ASP A 4 5.46 8.28 20.63
CA ASP A 4 4.92 6.95 20.96
C ASP A 4 4.97 5.96 19.76
N VAL A 5 5.96 6.12 18.88
CA VAL A 5 6.13 5.27 17.68
C VAL A 5 7.54 4.73 17.67
N VAL A 6 7.75 3.59 18.32
CA VAL A 6 9.01 2.85 18.23
C VAL A 6 8.99 2.03 16.94
N VAL A 7 9.63 2.59 15.91
CA VAL A 7 10.23 1.79 14.84
C VAL A 7 11.37 0.97 15.48
N PRO A 8 11.53 -0.33 15.20
CA PRO A 8 12.74 -1.04 15.64
C PRO A 8 13.95 -0.28 15.08
N ALA A 9 14.77 0.29 15.97
CA ALA A 9 15.91 1.13 15.57
C ALA A 9 16.87 0.39 14.63
N GLU A 10 16.86 -0.95 14.71
CA GLU A 10 17.61 -1.86 13.87
C GLU A 10 17.20 -1.80 12.40
N PHE A 11 15.91 -1.54 12.11
CA PHE A 11 15.42 -1.48 10.73
C PHE A 11 15.79 -0.17 10.03
N GLU A 12 15.68 0.96 10.72
CA GLU A 12 16.17 2.25 10.21
C GLU A 12 17.69 2.19 9.98
N THR A 13 18.42 1.60 10.92
CA THR A 13 19.86 1.43 10.80
C THR A 13 20.22 0.57 9.60
N ALA A 14 19.49 -0.52 9.37
CA ALA A 14 19.70 -1.39 8.21
C ALA A 14 19.36 -0.66 6.90
N LEU A 15 18.29 0.12 6.86
CA LEU A 15 17.88 0.87 5.68
C LEU A 15 18.88 1.97 5.33
N SER A 16 19.38 2.71 6.33
CA SER A 16 20.47 3.68 6.15
C SER A 16 21.77 3.02 5.66
N LEU A 17 22.05 1.79 6.09
CA LEU A 17 23.17 1.03 5.56
C LEU A 17 22.94 0.64 4.09
N PHE A 18 21.73 0.19 3.73
CA PHE A 18 21.36 -0.11 2.36
C PHE A 18 21.45 1.11 1.44
N GLU A 19 20.90 2.26 1.86
CA GLU A 19 21.04 3.55 1.17
C GLU A 19 22.51 3.88 0.91
N ARG A 20 23.34 3.73 1.95
CA ARG A 20 24.77 4.00 1.85
C ARG A 20 25.46 3.07 0.85
N VAL A 21 25.09 1.79 0.83
CA VAL A 21 25.62 0.81 -0.11
C VAL A 21 25.17 1.15 -1.53
N LEU A 22 23.88 1.43 -1.76
CA LEU A 22 23.35 1.75 -3.09
C LEU A 22 23.95 3.04 -3.67
N GLY A 23 24.22 4.04 -2.83
CA GLY A 23 24.95 5.24 -3.24
C GLY A 23 26.39 4.95 -3.68
N ILE A 24 27.05 3.95 -3.11
CA ILE A 24 28.39 3.50 -3.55
C ILE A 24 28.32 2.82 -4.93
N TYR A 25 27.17 2.21 -5.28
CA TYR A 25 26.93 1.60 -6.59
C TYR A 25 26.42 2.59 -7.65
N ASP A 26 26.53 3.91 -7.40
CA ASP A 26 26.16 4.98 -8.34
C ASP A 26 24.69 4.92 -8.78
N VAL A 27 23.82 4.37 -7.90
CA VAL A 27 22.38 4.42 -8.10
C VAL A 27 21.91 5.86 -7.86
N PRO A 28 21.14 6.46 -8.79
CA PRO A 28 20.62 7.82 -8.61
C PRO A 28 19.80 7.97 -7.33
N GLU A 29 19.97 9.06 -6.60
CA GLU A 29 19.30 9.31 -5.31
C GLU A 29 17.78 9.18 -5.41
N GLU A 30 17.17 9.69 -6.49
CA GLU A 30 15.74 9.57 -6.77
C GLU A 30 15.25 8.11 -6.78
N LYS A 31 16.06 7.18 -7.31
CA LYS A 31 15.73 5.75 -7.31
C LYS A 31 15.96 5.08 -5.97
N ILE A 32 16.93 5.56 -5.19
CA ILE A 32 17.19 5.04 -3.85
C ILE A 32 16.01 5.43 -2.95
N ASP A 33 15.57 6.69 -3.00
CA ASP A 33 14.43 7.19 -2.23
C ASP A 33 13.15 6.41 -2.55
N ASP A 34 12.85 6.19 -3.83
CA ASP A 34 11.69 5.38 -4.24
C ASP A 34 11.77 3.94 -3.72
N LEU A 35 12.96 3.32 -3.75
CA LEU A 35 13.15 1.93 -3.28
C LEU A 35 13.05 1.83 -1.76
N VAL A 36 13.61 2.81 -1.05
CA VAL A 36 13.58 2.95 0.40
C VAL A 36 12.15 3.16 0.85
N ASP A 37 11.40 4.05 0.20
CA ASP A 37 10.01 4.32 0.51
C ASP A 37 9.11 3.11 0.24
N GLN A 38 9.42 2.31 -0.79
CA GLN A 38 8.76 1.02 -1.01
C GLN A 38 9.06 0.02 0.12
N LEU A 39 10.32 -0.12 0.54
CA LEU A 39 10.72 -1.02 1.63
C LEU A 39 10.14 -0.61 2.98
N ARG A 40 10.05 0.71 3.23
CA ARG A 40 9.31 1.30 4.34
C ARG A 40 7.86 0.83 4.30
N LEU A 41 7.17 1.05 3.19
CA LEU A 41 5.74 0.76 3.05
C LEU A 41 5.43 -0.75 3.12
N GLU A 42 6.29 -1.62 2.60
CA GLU A 42 6.10 -3.08 2.58
C GLU A 42 6.41 -3.73 3.93
N ASN A 43 7.37 -3.22 4.70
CA ASN A 43 7.97 -3.96 5.82
C ASN A 43 7.58 -3.46 7.23
N TYR A 44 7.11 -2.20 7.39
CA TYR A 44 6.68 -1.69 8.71
C TYR A 44 5.45 -2.43 9.27
N GLY A 45 4.55 -2.92 8.41
CA GLY A 45 3.37 -3.70 8.83
C GLY A 45 3.64 -5.20 8.96
N PHE A 46 4.52 -5.76 8.12
CA PHE A 46 4.78 -7.20 8.07
C PHE A 46 5.58 -7.68 9.29
N LEU A 47 6.57 -6.89 9.75
CA LEU A 47 7.43 -7.25 10.89
C LEU A 47 6.73 -7.22 12.25
N ARG A 48 5.58 -6.51 12.40
CA ARG A 48 4.72 -6.66 13.59
C ARG A 48 3.86 -7.92 13.56
N SER A 49 3.62 -8.49 12.36
CA SER A 49 2.77 -9.69 12.20
C SER A 49 3.54 -11.01 12.29
N GLY A 50 4.88 -10.98 12.24
CA GLY A 50 5.77 -12.14 12.31
C GLY A 50 6.05 -12.69 13.71
N VAL A 51 5.71 -11.95 14.79
CA VAL A 51 5.84 -12.43 16.18
C VAL A 51 4.44 -12.58 16.77
N ARG A 52 3.81 -13.73 16.56
CA ARG A 52 2.47 -14.02 17.10
C ARG A 52 2.54 -14.58 18.53
N ARG A 53 1.64 -14.07 19.37
CA ARG A 53 1.04 -14.65 20.60
C ARG A 53 1.96 -14.78 21.83
N GLN A 54 1.84 -13.82 22.74
CA GLN A 54 1.11 -13.95 24.01
C GLN A 54 1.36 -12.69 24.86
N THR A 55 0.27 -12.06 25.31
CA THR A 55 0.24 -11.11 26.42
C THR A 55 1.06 -9.83 26.25
N ILE A 56 0.39 -8.71 25.98
CA ILE A 56 0.47 -7.46 26.76
C ILE A 56 -0.62 -6.53 26.21
N GLN A 57 -1.31 -5.92 27.16
CA GLN A 57 -2.48 -5.09 26.98
C GLN A 57 -2.14 -3.78 26.24
N SER A 58 -3.12 -3.35 25.43
CA SER A 58 -3.38 -2.00 24.90
C SER A 58 -2.24 -0.99 24.93
N ILE A 59 -1.73 -0.64 23.75
CA ILE A 59 -0.94 0.58 23.53
C ILE A 59 -1.50 1.26 22.27
N ASP A 60 -2.13 2.42 22.49
CA ASP A 60 -2.68 3.31 21.47
C ASP A 60 -1.54 3.97 20.66
N GLY A 61 -1.00 3.25 19.68
CA GLY A 61 -0.16 3.85 18.63
C GLY A 61 -1.02 4.36 17.48
N PRO A 62 -0.58 5.35 16.67
CA PRO A 62 -1.25 5.73 15.44
C PRO A 62 -1.28 4.50 14.53
N ASP A 63 -2.49 3.98 14.41
CA ASP A 63 -2.77 2.67 13.87
C ASP A 63 -2.38 2.68 12.38
N ILE A 64 -1.26 2.05 12.00
CA ILE A 64 -0.95 1.81 10.58
C ILE A 64 -2.03 0.89 9.97
N HIS A 65 -2.81 0.18 10.81
CA HIS A 65 -4.07 -0.44 10.41
C HIS A 65 -5.11 0.57 9.91
N ASP A 66 -5.09 1.83 10.37
CA ASP A 66 -6.01 2.90 9.94
C ASP A 66 -5.50 3.67 8.70
N GLN A 67 -4.40 3.25 8.08
CA GLN A 67 -3.98 3.77 6.77
C GLN A 67 -4.06 2.72 5.66
N LEU A 68 -4.31 1.46 6.01
CA LEU A 68 -4.60 0.42 5.05
C LEU A 68 -6.07 0.45 4.65
N GLY A 69 -6.32 0.47 3.35
CA GLY A 69 -7.63 0.26 2.74
C GLY A 69 -7.63 -1.04 1.94
N ARG A 70 -8.77 -1.73 1.94
CA ARG A 70 -9.02 -2.86 1.05
C ARG A 70 -10.36 -2.64 0.36
N CYS A 71 -10.39 -2.85 -0.95
CA CYS A 71 -11.62 -2.78 -1.73
C CYS A 71 -11.69 -3.98 -2.68
N ARG A 72 -12.86 -4.61 -2.75
CA ARG A 72 -13.12 -5.68 -3.71
C ARG A 72 -13.81 -5.11 -4.94
N ILE A 73 -13.24 -5.35 -6.11
CA ILE A 73 -13.80 -4.90 -7.38
C ILE A 73 -15.06 -5.73 -7.69
N SER A 74 -16.20 -5.05 -7.65
CA SER A 74 -17.49 -5.67 -8.01
C SER A 74 -17.66 -5.77 -9.53
N GLN A 75 -18.52 -6.67 -9.99
CA GLN A 75 -18.83 -6.86 -11.41
C GLN A 75 -19.42 -5.63 -12.09
N ARG A 76 -19.99 -4.69 -11.32
CA ARG A 76 -20.60 -3.47 -11.85
C ARG A 76 -19.66 -2.25 -11.76
N SER A 77 -18.42 -2.45 -11.28
CA SER A 77 -17.46 -1.36 -11.18
C SER A 77 -16.95 -0.96 -12.55
N VAL A 78 -16.91 0.35 -12.83
CA VAL A 78 -16.41 0.91 -14.10
C VAL A 78 -14.91 0.69 -14.32
N VAL A 79 -14.18 0.34 -13.26
CA VAL A 79 -12.73 0.14 -13.29
C VAL A 79 -12.33 -1.23 -13.83
N VAL A 80 -13.29 -2.14 -14.02
CA VAL A 80 -13.05 -3.48 -14.57
C VAL A 80 -12.53 -3.36 -16.00
N GLY A 81 -11.41 -4.03 -16.27
CA GLY A 81 -10.75 -4.03 -17.58
C GLY A 81 -9.80 -2.86 -17.82
N GLN A 82 -9.79 -1.85 -16.94
CA GLN A 82 -8.81 -0.76 -17.00
C GLN A 82 -7.51 -1.17 -16.30
N THR A 83 -6.39 -0.65 -16.80
CA THR A 83 -5.08 -0.79 -16.16
C THR A 83 -4.93 0.17 -14.98
N ILE A 84 -4.04 -0.16 -14.04
CA ILE A 84 -3.72 0.74 -12.92
C ILE A 84 -3.20 2.09 -13.43
N GLY A 85 -2.40 2.08 -14.51
CA GLY A 85 -1.86 3.26 -15.16
C GLY A 85 -2.96 4.14 -15.79
N GLU A 86 -3.92 3.56 -16.51
CA GLU A 86 -5.07 4.29 -17.08
C GLU A 86 -5.95 4.94 -16.01
N LEU A 87 -6.12 4.24 -14.88
CA LEU A 87 -6.89 4.76 -13.75
C LEU A 87 -6.16 5.90 -13.05
N ASP A 88 -4.84 5.98 -13.17
CA ASP A 88 -3.97 6.97 -12.53
C ASP A 88 -4.33 7.16 -11.04
N VAL A 89 -4.40 6.02 -10.33
CA VAL A 89 -4.98 5.95 -8.98
C VAL A 89 -4.25 6.88 -8.02
N ARG A 90 -2.92 6.94 -8.09
CA ARG A 90 -2.11 7.80 -7.21
C ARG A 90 -2.40 9.28 -7.46
N ALA A 91 -2.43 9.74 -8.72
CA ALA A 91 -2.71 11.15 -9.00
C ALA A 91 -4.17 11.53 -8.67
N LYS A 92 -5.13 10.63 -8.89
CA LYS A 92 -6.56 10.92 -8.65
C LYS A 92 -6.97 10.83 -7.18
N THR A 93 -6.30 9.99 -6.40
CA THR A 93 -6.77 9.64 -5.04
C THR A 93 -5.73 9.79 -3.95
N GLY A 94 -4.44 9.92 -4.29
CA GLY A 94 -3.33 9.98 -3.34
C GLY A 94 -2.90 8.63 -2.77
N VAL A 95 -3.68 7.55 -2.96
CA VAL A 95 -3.31 6.23 -2.42
C VAL A 95 -2.28 5.52 -3.28
N THR A 96 -1.49 4.67 -2.64
CA THR A 96 -0.57 3.74 -3.31
C THR A 96 -1.11 2.32 -3.22
N ILE A 97 -1.28 1.65 -4.36
CA ILE A 97 -1.67 0.23 -4.39
C ILE A 97 -0.44 -0.61 -4.05
N ILE A 98 -0.54 -1.45 -3.03
CA ILE A 98 0.57 -2.29 -2.55
C ILE A 98 0.42 -3.76 -2.97
N ALA A 99 -0.82 -4.22 -3.13
CA ALA A 99 -1.08 -5.60 -3.52
C ALA A 99 -2.48 -5.76 -4.13
N ILE A 100 -2.61 -6.75 -5.00
CA ILE A 100 -3.89 -7.24 -5.52
C ILE A 100 -3.97 -8.73 -5.27
N GLN A 101 -5.01 -9.17 -4.57
CA GLN A 101 -5.33 -10.58 -4.42
C GLN A 101 -6.33 -10.98 -5.50
N ARG A 102 -5.91 -11.88 -6.38
CA ARG A 102 -6.74 -12.45 -7.44
C ARG A 102 -6.90 -13.94 -7.19
N ARG A 103 -8.09 -14.36 -6.74
CA ARG A 103 -8.37 -15.75 -6.33
C ARG A 103 -7.34 -16.20 -5.28
N ASN A 104 -6.51 -17.19 -5.59
CA ASN A 104 -5.45 -17.72 -4.71
C ASN A 104 -4.06 -17.15 -5.01
N GLN A 105 -3.95 -16.17 -5.91
CA GLN A 105 -2.69 -15.53 -6.26
C GLN A 105 -2.61 -14.12 -5.68
N GLN A 106 -1.51 -13.84 -4.97
CA GLN A 106 -1.19 -12.51 -4.49
C GLN A 106 -0.20 -11.85 -5.46
N ILE A 107 -0.59 -10.72 -6.04
CA ILE A 107 0.25 -9.89 -6.90
C ILE A 107 0.74 -8.73 -6.04
N ARG A 108 2.04 -8.69 -5.73
CA ARG A 108 2.68 -7.63 -4.94
C ARG A 108 3.26 -6.58 -5.87
N ASN A 109 3.27 -5.33 -5.41
CA ASN A 109 3.75 -4.17 -6.16
C ASN A 109 3.27 -4.17 -7.63
N PRO A 110 1.94 -4.09 -7.86
CA PRO A 110 1.38 -4.23 -9.19
C PRO A 110 1.81 -3.06 -10.08
N GLY A 111 2.42 -3.38 -11.23
CA GLY A 111 2.84 -2.38 -12.21
C GLY A 111 1.66 -1.66 -12.89
N PRO A 112 1.92 -0.54 -13.59
CA PRO A 112 0.89 0.27 -14.23
C PRO A 112 0.11 -0.50 -15.31
N ASP A 113 0.72 -1.48 -15.97
CA ASP A 113 0.09 -2.26 -17.05
C ASP A 113 -0.90 -3.32 -16.53
N LEU A 114 -0.99 -3.53 -15.21
CA LEU A 114 -1.86 -4.55 -14.65
C LEU A 114 -3.33 -4.13 -14.78
N GLN A 115 -4.12 -4.95 -15.48
CA GLN A 115 -5.56 -4.77 -15.60
C GLN A 115 -6.31 -5.27 -14.37
N LEU A 116 -7.22 -4.44 -13.85
CA LEU A 116 -8.13 -4.81 -12.77
C LEU A 116 -9.24 -5.73 -13.28
N GLN A 117 -9.52 -6.79 -12.55
CA GLN A 117 -10.51 -7.80 -12.89
C GLN A 117 -11.59 -7.91 -11.82
N ILE A 118 -12.73 -8.49 -12.22
CA ILE A 118 -13.84 -8.76 -11.31
C ILE A 118 -13.39 -9.71 -10.22
N GLY A 119 -13.66 -9.34 -8.97
CA GLY A 119 -13.32 -10.14 -7.80
C GLY A 119 -11.89 -9.94 -7.30
N ASP A 120 -11.10 -9.07 -7.93
CA ASP A 120 -9.82 -8.62 -7.37
C ASP A 120 -10.06 -7.89 -6.04
N GLU A 121 -9.23 -8.20 -5.05
CA GLU A 121 -9.16 -7.47 -3.79
C GLU A 121 -7.91 -6.60 -3.79
N VAL A 122 -8.12 -5.29 -3.95
CA VAL A 122 -7.07 -4.28 -4.04
C VAL A 122 -6.76 -3.78 -2.64
N SER A 123 -5.50 -3.88 -2.23
CA SER A 123 -4.97 -3.34 -0.99
C SER A 123 -4.15 -2.10 -1.29
N PHE A 124 -4.44 -1.00 -0.59
CA PHE A 124 -3.81 0.30 -0.81
C PHE A 124 -3.58 1.04 0.49
N VAL A 125 -2.57 1.90 0.51
CA VAL A 125 -2.20 2.71 1.69
C VAL A 125 -2.37 4.19 1.39
N GLY A 126 -2.91 4.93 2.35
CA GLY A 126 -3.03 6.38 2.31
C GLY A 126 -3.78 6.93 3.53
N SER A 127 -3.84 8.25 3.63
CA SER A 127 -4.62 8.95 4.65
C SER A 127 -6.12 8.63 4.55
N ARG A 128 -6.88 8.96 5.59
CA ARG A 128 -8.33 8.68 5.65
C ARG A 128 -9.11 9.33 4.49
N SER A 129 -8.75 10.55 4.10
CA SER A 129 -9.35 11.26 2.96
C SER A 129 -9.04 10.56 1.63
N GLU A 130 -7.77 10.17 1.43
CA GLU A 130 -7.31 9.47 0.23
C GLU A 130 -7.97 8.09 0.09
N ARG A 131 -8.03 7.31 1.18
CA ARG A 131 -8.75 6.02 1.19
C ARG A 131 -10.23 6.16 0.85
N THR A 132 -10.86 7.24 1.31
CA THR A 132 -12.27 7.52 0.98
C THR A 132 -12.42 7.83 -0.51
N ALA A 133 -11.50 8.58 -1.11
CA ALA A 133 -11.47 8.84 -2.54
C ALA A 133 -11.23 7.56 -3.35
N ALA A 134 -10.28 6.72 -2.93
CA ALA A 134 -9.98 5.43 -3.55
C ALA A 134 -11.17 4.47 -3.50
N ASN A 135 -11.83 4.34 -2.34
CA ASN A 135 -13.04 3.53 -2.21
C ASN A 135 -14.16 4.02 -3.13
N LYS A 136 -14.36 5.34 -3.24
CA LYS A 136 -15.32 5.90 -4.20
C LYS A 136 -14.95 5.49 -5.62
N LEU A 137 -13.69 5.66 -6.01
CA LEU A 137 -13.20 5.32 -7.35
C LEU A 137 -13.42 3.84 -7.69
N PHE A 138 -13.06 2.92 -6.79
CA PHE A 138 -13.22 1.48 -7.02
C PHE A 138 -14.67 0.99 -6.91
N LEU A 139 -15.52 1.68 -6.16
CA LEU A 139 -16.96 1.39 -6.03
C LEU A 139 -17.82 2.18 -7.04
N LEU A 140 -17.22 3.01 -7.90
CA LEU A 140 -17.94 3.72 -8.96
C LEU A 140 -18.67 2.68 -9.81
N THR A 141 -19.99 2.66 -9.63
CA THR A 141 -20.87 1.74 -10.32
C THR A 141 -21.48 2.49 -11.49
N SER A 142 -21.51 1.89 -12.67
CA SER A 142 -22.33 2.41 -13.77
C SER A 142 -23.78 2.43 -13.30
N ARG A 143 -24.36 3.63 -13.12
CA ARG A 143 -25.81 3.78 -13.00
C ARG A 143 -26.39 3.48 -14.39
N ASN A 144 -26.73 2.23 -14.66
CA ASN A 144 -27.72 1.95 -15.69
C ASN A 144 -29.07 2.33 -15.10
N THR A 145 -29.50 3.53 -15.45
CA THR A 145 -30.88 3.82 -15.79
C THR A 145 -31.29 2.84 -16.88
N GLU A 146 -32.20 1.93 -16.58
CA GLU A 146 -33.18 1.32 -17.50
C GLU A 146 -34.26 0.62 -16.70
#